data_AF-A0A4R4M0E6-F1
#
_entry.id   AF-A0A4R4M0E6-F1
#
_cell.length_a   1.000
_cell.length_b   1.000
_cell.length_c   1.000
_cell.angle_alpha   90.00
_cell.angle_beta   90.00
_cell.angle_gamma   90.00
#
_symmetry.space_group_name_H-M   'P 1'
#
loop_
_entity.id
_entity.type
_entity.pdbx_description
1 polymer ?
#
loop_
_entity_poly.entity_id
_entity_poly.type
_entity_poly.pdbx_seq_one_letter_code
_entity_poly.pdbx_strand_id
1 'polypeptide(L)'
;MNDLEVGTSAPGVPEVRLTLLAVPSTVVLARELVRYALTNWGFGREVINDSTLVMSEIVTNAITAAPGHQLRVRCALDEGAPLLECWDPSPELP
;
A
#
# COMPACT_ATOMS: atom_id res chain seq x y z
N MET A 1 -1.76 -1.41 25.25
CA MET A 1 -0.44 -1.25 24.62
C MET A 1 -0.73 -1.08 23.15
N ASN A 2 -0.90 0.16 22.71
CA ASN A 2 -1.48 0.49 21.40
C ASN A 2 -0.60 1.58 20.78
N ASP A 3 0.61 1.19 20.40
CA ASP A 3 1.54 2.08 19.71
C ASP A 3 1.21 2.00 18.21
N LEU A 4 0.08 2.63 17.85
CA LEU A 4 -0.17 3.04 16.49
C LEU A 4 0.66 4.31 16.26
N GLU A 5 1.96 4.16 15.99
CA GLU A 5 2.72 5.23 15.37
C GLU A 5 2.11 5.47 13.98
N VAL A 6 1.24 6.47 13.92
CA VAL A 6 0.79 7.07 12.67
C VAL A 6 2.01 7.78 12.11
N GLY A 7 2.68 7.14 11.17
CA GLY A 7 3.77 7.75 10.41
C GLY A 7 3.29 9.08 9.82
N THR A 8 3.71 10.18 10.44
CA THR A 8 3.60 11.51 9.85
C THR A 8 4.50 11.51 8.64
N SER A 9 3.91 11.57 7.44
CA SER A 9 4.65 11.87 6.23
C SER A 9 5.39 13.18 6.42
N ALA A 10 6.61 13.26 5.89
CA ALA A 10 7.32 14.53 5.83
C ALA A 10 6.44 15.53 5.05
N PRO A 11 6.20 16.74 5.58
CA PRO A 11 5.33 17.70 4.94
C PRO A 11 5.84 18.02 3.53
N GLY A 12 4.99 17.81 2.52
CA GLY A 12 5.27 18.12 1.12
C GLY A 12 5.63 16.92 0.23
N VAL A 13 5.78 15.72 0.78
CA VAL A 13 6.06 14.52 -0.02
C VAL A 13 4.75 13.87 -0.49
N PRO A 14 4.55 13.62 -1.81
CA PRO A 14 3.32 13.03 -2.32
C PRO A 14 3.05 11.64 -1.73
N GLU A 15 1.83 11.41 -1.25
CA GLU A 15 1.36 10.09 -0.80
C GLU A 15 -0.15 9.92 -1.02
N VAL A 16 -0.59 8.66 -1.08
CA VAL A 16 -1.99 8.26 -1.07
C VAL A 16 -2.16 7.11 -0.08
N ARG A 17 -3.20 7.17 0.75
CA ARG A 17 -3.52 6.16 1.76
C ARG A 17 -4.99 5.76 1.72
N LEU A 18 -5.26 4.47 1.97
CA LEU A 18 -6.59 3.93 2.16
C LEU A 18 -6.63 2.99 3.36
N THR A 19 -7.79 2.94 4.04
CA THR A 19 -8.13 1.90 5.00
C THR A 19 -9.25 1.06 4.40
N LEU A 20 -9.01 -0.24 4.24
CA LEU A 20 -9.88 -1.17 3.53
C LEU A 20 -10.12 -2.42 4.35
N LEU A 21 -11.17 -3.19 4.04
CA LEU A 21 -11.33 -4.52 4.61
C LEU A 21 -10.45 -5.52 3.84
N ALA A 22 -9.94 -6.54 4.54
CA ALA A 22 -9.19 -7.65 4.00
C ALA A 22 -10.12 -8.61 3.24
N VAL A 23 -10.47 -8.21 2.02
CA VAL A 23 -11.32 -8.98 1.10
C VAL A 23 -10.68 -9.02 -0.30
N PRO A 24 -10.96 -10.03 -1.14
CA PRO A 24 -10.27 -10.20 -2.42
C PRO A 24 -10.31 -8.97 -3.36
N SER A 25 -11.40 -8.18 -3.33
CA SER A 25 -11.52 -6.96 -4.14
C SER A 25 -10.53 -5.86 -3.74
N THR A 26 -9.97 -5.91 -2.53
CA THR A 26 -8.97 -4.95 -2.03
C THR A 26 -7.66 -5.03 -2.82
N VAL A 27 -7.28 -6.19 -3.35
CA VAL A 27 -6.10 -6.33 -4.23
C VAL A 27 -6.26 -5.45 -5.48
N VAL A 28 -7.44 -5.45 -6.10
CA VAL A 28 -7.70 -4.66 -7.29
C VAL A 28 -7.64 -3.16 -6.97
N LEU A 29 -8.26 -2.74 -5.88
CA LEU A 29 -8.27 -1.34 -5.48
C LEU A 29 -6.86 -0.82 -5.13
N ALA A 30 -6.05 -1.64 -4.46
CA ALA A 30 -4.67 -1.29 -4.13
C ALA A 30 -3.80 -1.14 -5.39
N ARG A 31 -3.97 -2.02 -6.38
CA ARG A 31 -3.30 -1.90 -7.68
C ARG A 31 -3.67 -0.61 -8.41
N GLU A 32 -4.95 -0.26 -8.44
CA GLU A 32 -5.41 0.97 -9.10
C GLU A 32 -4.94 2.23 -8.36
N LEU A 33 -4.88 2.20 -7.02
CA LEU A 33 -4.28 3.28 -6.23
C LEU A 33 -2.82 3.51 -6.61
N VAL A 34 -2.02 2.45 -6.70
CA VAL A 34 -0.60 2.55 -7.08
C VAL A 34 -0.46 3.07 -8.51
N ARG A 35 -1.24 2.52 -9.45
CA ARG A 35 -1.23 2.98 -10.84
C ARG A 35 -1.57 4.47 -10.94
N TYR A 36 -2.62 4.91 -10.25
CA TYR A 36 -3.05 6.30 -10.22
C TYR A 36 -1.96 7.21 -9.63
N ALA A 37 -1.44 6.87 -8.45
CA ALA A 37 -0.44 7.65 -7.75
C ALA A 37 0.83 7.82 -8.59
N LEU A 38 1.40 6.71 -9.08
CA LEU A 38 2.66 6.73 -9.81
C LEU A 38 2.54 7.37 -11.19
N THR A 39 1.37 7.25 -11.85
CA THR A 39 1.10 8.00 -13.09
C THR A 39 1.11 9.51 -12.82
N ASN A 40 0.45 9.94 -11.74
CA ASN A 40 0.39 11.36 -11.39
C ASN A 40 1.73 11.92 -10.90
N TRP A 41 2.60 11.08 -10.36
CA TRP A 41 3.96 11.47 -9.96
C TRP A 41 4.98 11.36 -11.11
N GLY A 42 4.55 10.97 -12.31
CA GLY A 42 5.39 10.98 -13.51
C GLY A 42 6.33 9.79 -13.67
N PHE A 43 6.07 8.67 -12.98
CA PHE A 43 6.89 7.46 -13.13
C PHE A 43 6.68 6.78 -14.48
N GLY A 44 7.73 6.09 -14.95
CA GLY A 44 7.69 5.29 -16.17
C GLY A 44 6.83 4.03 -16.03
N ARG A 45 6.38 3.51 -17.18
CA ARG A 45 5.47 2.36 -17.27
C ARG A 45 6.01 1.07 -16.60
N GLU A 46 7.31 0.83 -16.69
CA GLU A 46 7.97 -0.32 -16.07
C GLU A 46 7.83 -0.28 -14.55
N VAL A 47 8.25 0.83 -13.92
CA VAL A 47 8.11 1.06 -12.47
C VAL A 47 6.65 0.95 -12.03
N ILE A 48 5.70 1.49 -12.82
CA ILE A 48 4.27 1.39 -12.51
C ILE A 48 3.82 -0.07 -12.50
N ASN A 49 4.20 -0.87 -13.50
CA ASN A 49 3.80 -2.27 -13.60
C ASN A 49 4.39 -3.10 -12.45
N ASP A 50 5.69 -2.92 -12.17
CA ASP A 50 6.39 -3.64 -11.10
C ASP A 50 5.81 -3.27 -9.74
N SER A 51 5.60 -1.97 -9.47
CA SER A 51 5.00 -1.50 -8.22
C SER A 51 3.57 -2.01 -8.04
N THR A 52 2.81 -2.11 -9.13
CA THR A 52 1.44 -2.65 -9.11
C THR A 52 1.47 -4.14 -8.75
N LEU A 53 2.42 -4.91 -9.28
CA LEU A 53 2.59 -6.33 -8.95
C LEU A 53 3.05 -6.51 -7.50
N VAL A 54 4.04 -5.76 -7.05
CA VAL A 54 4.52 -5.81 -5.66
C VAL A 54 3.39 -5.50 -4.69
N MET A 55 2.61 -4.45 -4.95
CA MET A 55 1.45 -4.12 -4.13
C MET A 55 0.39 -5.22 -4.11
N SER A 56 0.18 -5.95 -5.23
CA SER A 56 -0.78 -7.05 -5.22
C SER A 56 -0.34 -8.20 -4.34
N GLU A 57 0.94 -8.55 -4.33
CA GLU A 57 1.48 -9.62 -3.48
C GLU A 57 1.40 -9.21 -2.00
N ILE A 58 1.84 -8.00 -1.67
CA ILE A 58 1.79 -7.47 -0.30
C ILE A 58 0.35 -7.53 0.24
N VAL A 59 -0.62 -7.03 -0.54
CA VAL A 59 -2.03 -6.99 -0.12
C VAL A 59 -2.65 -8.38 -0.10
N THR A 60 -2.24 -9.29 -0.99
CA THR A 60 -2.71 -10.69 -0.96
C THR A 60 -2.23 -11.41 0.30
N ASN A 61 -0.98 -11.19 0.71
CA ASN A 61 -0.45 -11.73 1.96
C ASN A 61 -1.21 -11.18 3.16
N ALA A 62 -1.43 -9.87 3.22
CA ALA A 62 -2.22 -9.21 4.27
C ALA A 62 -3.67 -9.72 4.36
N ILE A 63 -4.32 -9.95 3.21
CA ILE A 63 -5.69 -10.51 3.16
C ILE A 63 -5.70 -11.95 3.69
N THR A 64 -4.70 -12.75 3.32
CA THR A 64 -4.56 -14.14 3.77
C THR A 64 -4.34 -14.21 5.27
N ALA A 65 -3.49 -13.33 5.81
CA ALA A 65 -3.13 -13.29 7.22
C ALA A 65 -4.26 -12.78 8.12
N ALA A 66 -5.06 -11.82 7.64
CA ALA A 66 -6.08 -11.16 8.46
C ALA A 66 -7.43 -10.99 7.74
N PRO A 67 -8.07 -12.07 7.26
CA PRO A 67 -9.30 -11.99 6.47
C PRO A 67 -10.41 -11.25 7.22
N GLY A 68 -11.11 -10.36 6.51
CA GLY A 68 -12.21 -9.54 7.05
C GLY A 68 -11.81 -8.41 8.01
N HIS A 69 -10.52 -8.27 8.36
CA HIS A 69 -10.03 -7.20 9.23
C HIS A 69 -9.65 -5.94 8.44
N GLN A 70 -9.39 -4.84 9.14
CA GLN A 70 -8.92 -3.61 8.50
C GLN A 70 -7.45 -3.72 8.08
N LEU A 71 -7.19 -3.38 6.83
CA LEU A 71 -5.87 -3.17 6.25
C LEU A 71 -5.65 -1.67 6.04
N ARG A 72 -4.44 -1.19 6.32
CA ARG A 72 -4.00 0.14 5.90
C ARG A 72 -3.06 -0.04 4.72
N VAL A 73 -3.30 0.67 3.63
CA VAL A 73 -2.46 0.63 2.43
C VAL A 73 -1.93 2.03 2.18
N ARG A 74 -0.64 2.15 1.91
CA ARG A 74 0.03 3.41 1.57
C ARG A 74 0.91 3.24 0.34
N CYS A 75 0.83 4.23 -0.55
CA CYS A 75 1.81 4.48 -1.58
C CYS A 75 2.35 5.89 -1.35
N ALA A 76 3.66 6.05 -1.31
CA ALA A 76 4.32 7.34 -1.13
C ALA A 76 5.52 7.48 -2.05
N LEU A 77 5.92 8.70 -2.32
CA LEU A 77 7.25 8.99 -2.85
C LEU A 77 8.22 9.01 -1.66
N ASP A 78 9.35 8.33 -1.74
CA ASP A 78 10.39 8.37 -0.72
C ASP A 78 11.76 8.33 -1.41
N GLU A 79 12.60 9.32 -1.13
CA GLU A 79 13.92 9.50 -1.77
C GLU A 79 13.93 9.34 -3.31
N GLY A 80 12.83 9.70 -3.98
CA GLY A 80 12.68 9.59 -5.45
C GLY A 80 12.19 8.24 -5.97
N ALA A 81 11.88 7.29 -5.08
CA ALA A 81 11.34 5.98 -5.41
C ALA A 81 9.93 5.76 -4.81
N PRO A 82 9.11 4.86 -5.37
CA PRO A 82 7.86 4.43 -4.74
C PRO A 82 8.12 3.65 -3.46
N LEU A 83 7.52 4.09 -2.35
CA LEU A 83 7.40 3.33 -1.12
C LEU A 83 5.99 2.74 -1.02
N LEU A 84 5.92 1.41 -0.99
CA LEU A 84 4.68 0.63 -0.97
C LEU A 84 4.56 -0.08 0.38
N GLU A 85 3.48 0.19 1.11
CA GLU A 85 3.28 -0.40 2.43
C GLU A 85 1.85 -0.91 2.59
N CYS A 86 1.72 -2.01 3.32
CA CYS A 86 0.47 -2.50 3.84
C CYS A 86 0.67 -2.90 5.30
N TRP A 87 -0.25 -2.48 6.16
CA TRP A 87 -0.32 -2.94 7.54
C TRP A 87 -1.60 -3.72 7.73
N ASP A 88 -1.45 -4.96 8.15
CA ASP A 88 -2.49 -5.82 8.67
C ASP A 88 -2.31 -6.03 10.19
N PRO A 89 -3.34 -6.52 10.90
CA PRO A 89 -3.24 -6.77 12.34
C PRO A 89 -2.63 -8.13 12.71
N SER A 90 -2.24 -8.97 11.75
CA SER A 90 -1.64 -10.27 12.05
C SER A 90 -0.25 -10.09 12.65
N PRO A 91 0.09 -10.83 13.71
CA PRO A 91 1.45 -10.86 14.24
C PRO A 91 2.38 -11.81 13.45
N GLU A 92 1.85 -12.54 12.47
CA GLU A 92 2.61 -13.50 11.67
C GLU A 92 3.51 -12.78 10.66
N LEU A 93 4.71 -13.32 10.45
CA LEU A 93 5.61 -12.83 9.40
C LEU A 93 5.07 -13.30 8.02
N PRO A 94 5.22 -12.48 6.96
CA PRO A 94 4.81 -12.83 5.60
C PRO A 94 5.47 -14.09 5.03
#